data_AF-A0A7S2E5C5-F1
#
_entry.id   AF-A0A7S2E5C5-F1
#
_cell.length_a   1.000
_cell.length_b   1.000
_cell.length_c   1.000
_cell.angle_alpha   90.00
_cell.angle_beta   90.00
_cell.angle_gamma   90.00
#
_symmetry.space_group_name_H-M   'P 1'
#
loop_
_entity.id
_entity.type
_entity.pdbx_description
1 polymer ?
#
loop_
_entity_poly.entity_id
_entity_poly.type
_entity_poly.pdbx_seq_one_letter_code
_entity_poly.pdbx_strand_id
1 'polypeptide(L)'
;SFNLLQRYLCVLQRELRARRIQKLGTLPPTAELQTHRGLSISALMRELEKTNKKLKSYSHVNKKAFDQFVNFNEQREALLKRKKEVDKGIRKVKELIESLDCQKDGAINRTFCSVSAHFKDVFKELVPSGAGELIMKTSLDEDEDLDEELNEEIIRRKQNPSVSKYCSIGIKVRFSNVGENHMMSQLSGGQKSLLAMALIFAIQRCDPAPFYLFDELDQALDSTYRKAVTGL
;
A
#
# COMPACT_ATOMS: atom_id res chain seq x y z
N SER A 1 53.23 -71.19 -6.38
CA SER A 1 51.75 -71.10 -6.46
C SER A 1 51.00 -71.26 -5.14
N PHE A 2 51.34 -72.21 -4.25
CA PHE A 2 50.58 -72.48 -3.02
C PHE A 2 50.45 -71.28 -2.06
N ASN A 3 51.55 -70.53 -1.85
CA ASN A 3 51.58 -69.36 -0.98
C ASN A 3 50.70 -68.19 -1.47
N LEU A 4 50.56 -68.05 -2.79
CA LEU A 4 49.72 -67.01 -3.40
C LEU A 4 48.22 -67.30 -3.17
N LEU A 5 47.85 -68.58 -3.27
CA LEU A 5 46.47 -69.05 -3.12
C LEU A 5 46.03 -68.97 -1.64
N GLN A 6 46.93 -69.29 -0.71
CA GLN A 6 46.68 -69.16 0.73
C GLN A 6 46.53 -67.69 1.15
N ARG A 7 47.33 -66.78 0.56
CA ARG A 7 47.21 -65.33 0.76
C ARG A 7 45.88 -64.79 0.22
N TYR A 8 45.47 -65.23 -0.98
CA TYR A 8 44.19 -64.85 -1.57
C TYR A 8 42.99 -65.28 -0.71
N LEU A 9 43.02 -66.51 -0.19
CA LEU A 9 41.96 -67.06 0.66
C LEU A 9 41.85 -66.31 2.01
N CYS A 10 42.98 -65.90 2.57
CA CYS A 10 43.01 -65.09 3.79
C CYS A 10 42.43 -63.67 3.57
N VAL A 11 42.67 -63.07 2.41
CA VAL A 11 42.11 -61.77 2.03
C VAL A 11 40.59 -61.88 1.86
N LEU A 12 40.10 -62.91 1.17
CA LEU A 12 38.66 -63.18 1.02
C LEU A 12 37.96 -63.38 2.37
N GLN A 13 38.56 -64.15 3.27
CA GLN A 13 38.01 -64.33 4.62
C GLN A 13 37.98 -63.03 5.41
N ARG A 14 39.01 -62.18 5.27
CA ARG A 14 39.06 -60.86 5.89
C ARG A 14 37.94 -59.95 5.37
N GLU A 15 37.72 -59.91 4.07
CA GLU A 15 36.64 -59.14 3.45
C GLU A 15 35.26 -59.64 3.86
N LEU A 16 35.05 -60.96 3.91
CA LEU A 16 33.79 -61.55 4.37
C LEU A 16 33.49 -61.19 5.83
N ARG A 17 34.52 -61.22 6.69
CA ARG A 17 34.40 -60.80 8.09
C ARG A 17 34.10 -59.30 8.19
N ALA A 18 34.78 -58.46 7.41
CA ALA A 18 34.53 -57.02 7.36
C ALA A 18 33.09 -56.70 6.93
N ARG A 19 32.57 -57.39 5.90
CA ARG A 19 31.16 -57.24 5.47
C ARG A 19 30.17 -57.68 6.53
N ARG A 20 30.46 -58.75 7.29
CA ARG A 20 29.61 -59.17 8.43
C ARG A 20 29.61 -58.14 9.55
N ILE A 21 30.75 -57.53 9.86
CA ILE A 21 30.86 -56.45 10.85
C ILE A 21 30.08 -55.22 10.41
N GLN A 22 30.18 -54.83 9.13
CA GLN A 22 29.42 -53.70 8.58
C GLN A 22 27.90 -53.93 8.62
N LYS A 23 27.44 -55.17 8.42
CA LYS A 23 26.03 -55.55 8.55
C LYS A 23 25.48 -55.46 9.98
N LEU A 24 26.33 -55.52 11.01
CA LEU A 24 25.92 -55.39 12.40
C LEU A 24 25.61 -53.93 12.80
N GLY A 25 25.92 -52.95 11.94
CA GLY A 25 25.68 -51.53 12.20
C GLY A 25 26.69 -50.92 13.17
N THR A 26 26.39 -49.70 13.65
CA THR A 26 27.19 -49.03 14.68
C THR A 26 26.92 -49.66 16.04
N LEU A 27 27.96 -50.15 16.72
CA LEU A 27 27.85 -50.62 18.10
C LEU A 27 27.34 -49.45 18.97
N PRO A 28 26.34 -49.68 19.83
CA PRO A 28 25.81 -48.64 20.72
C PRO A 28 26.91 -48.12 21.66
N PRO A 29 26.78 -46.89 22.19
CA PRO A 29 27.75 -46.28 23.09
C PRO A 29 28.09 -47.22 24.24
N THR A 30 29.38 -47.31 24.61
CA THR A 30 29.88 -48.28 25.60
C THR A 30 29.19 -48.19 26.97
N ALA A 31 28.55 -47.07 27.30
CA ALA A 31 27.75 -46.87 28.49
C ALA A 31 26.52 -47.81 28.56
N GLU A 32 25.84 -48.04 27.43
CA GLU A 32 24.67 -48.95 27.34
C GLU A 32 25.09 -50.42 27.40
N LEU A 33 26.33 -50.74 27.03
CA LEU A 33 26.87 -52.09 27.15
C LEU A 33 27.23 -52.45 28.60
N GLN A 34 27.57 -51.46 29.43
CA GLN A 34 27.91 -51.68 30.84
C GLN A 34 26.69 -52.05 31.69
N THR A 35 25.52 -51.47 31.41
CA THR A 35 24.25 -51.78 32.10
C THR A 35 23.78 -53.22 31.90
N HIS A 36 24.15 -53.86 30.78
CA HIS A 36 23.72 -55.21 30.45
C HIS A 36 24.79 -56.31 30.63
N ARG A 37 26.00 -55.96 31.08
CA ARG A 37 27.13 -56.89 31.27
C ARG A 37 26.92 -57.97 32.34
N GLY A 38 26.02 -57.73 33.30
CA GLY A 38 25.74 -58.64 34.42
C GLY A 38 24.48 -59.49 34.29
N LEU A 39 23.72 -59.36 33.19
CA LEU A 39 22.46 -60.11 33.02
C LEU A 39 22.73 -61.50 32.43
N SER A 40 21.98 -62.50 32.92
CA SER A 40 21.98 -63.83 32.31
C SER A 40 21.44 -63.75 30.88
N ILE A 41 21.89 -64.66 30.01
CA ILE A 41 21.43 -64.77 28.62
C ILE A 41 19.89 -64.85 28.57
N SER A 42 19.27 -65.57 29.52
CA SER A 42 17.81 -65.69 29.62
C SER A 42 17.10 -64.37 29.96
N ALA A 43 17.69 -63.53 30.81
CA ALA A 43 17.14 -62.23 31.15
C ALA A 43 17.28 -61.24 29.98
N LEU A 44 18.42 -61.30 29.28
CA LEU A 44 18.69 -60.50 28.08
C LEU A 44 17.69 -60.81 26.95
N MET A 45 17.38 -62.10 26.75
CA MET A 45 16.37 -62.52 25.76
C MET A 45 14.97 -62.05 26.14
N ARG A 46 14.60 -62.10 27.43
CA ARG A 46 13.32 -61.55 27.91
C ARG A 46 13.21 -60.04 27.68
N GLU A 47 14.30 -59.32 27.90
CA GLU A 47 14.34 -57.88 27.68
C GLU A 47 14.22 -57.56 26.19
N LEU A 48 14.97 -58.27 25.33
CA LEU A 48 14.86 -58.18 23.87
C LEU A 48 13.44 -58.45 23.38
N GLU A 49 12.76 -59.46 23.92
CA GLU A 49 11.35 -59.73 23.58
C GLU A 49 10.42 -58.58 23.99
N LYS A 50 10.63 -57.97 25.16
CA LYS A 50 9.86 -56.80 25.61
C LYS A 50 10.08 -55.60 24.69
N THR A 51 11.32 -55.29 24.34
CA THR A 51 11.63 -54.19 23.40
C THR A 51 11.11 -54.49 22.01
N ASN A 52 11.18 -55.73 21.54
CA ASN A 52 10.66 -56.11 20.22
C ASN A 52 9.12 -56.05 20.19
N LYS A 53 8.43 -56.38 21.29
CA LYS A 53 6.98 -56.14 21.43
C LYS A 53 6.64 -54.64 21.36
N LYS A 54 7.40 -53.78 22.04
CA LYS A 54 7.27 -52.31 21.95
C LYS A 54 7.59 -51.79 20.55
N LEU A 55 8.56 -52.36 19.86
CA LEU A 55 8.89 -51.98 18.49
C LEU A 55 7.75 -52.33 17.52
N LYS A 56 7.10 -53.49 17.71
CA LYS A 56 5.93 -53.91 16.93
C LYS A 56 4.71 -53.00 17.13
N SER A 57 4.53 -52.37 18.29
CA SER A 57 3.45 -51.37 18.46
C SER A 57 3.67 -50.12 17.61
N TYR A 58 4.92 -49.81 17.24
CA TYR A 58 5.27 -48.75 16.28
C TYR A 58 5.31 -49.24 14.81
N SER A 59 4.63 -50.34 14.48
CA SER A 59 4.61 -50.89 13.11
C SER A 59 4.01 -49.95 12.07
N HIS A 60 3.13 -49.04 12.48
CA HIS A 60 2.42 -48.10 11.61
C HIS A 60 3.13 -46.74 11.48
N VAL A 61 4.46 -46.72 11.58
CA VAL A 61 5.24 -45.49 11.37
C VAL A 61 5.29 -45.16 9.87
N ASN A 62 5.00 -43.90 9.55
CA ASN A 62 5.08 -43.38 8.19
C ASN A 62 6.53 -43.38 7.70
N LYS A 63 6.89 -44.39 6.90
CA LYS A 63 8.23 -44.54 6.32
C LYS A 63 8.59 -43.44 5.31
N LYS A 64 7.59 -42.72 4.78
CA LYS A 64 7.75 -41.58 3.86
C LYS A 64 7.80 -40.24 4.59
N ALA A 65 7.77 -40.23 5.93
CA ALA A 65 7.73 -38.99 6.71
C ALA A 65 8.92 -38.07 6.41
N PHE A 66 10.10 -38.65 6.18
CA PHE A 66 11.29 -37.88 5.82
C PHE A 66 11.14 -37.20 4.46
N ASP A 67 10.76 -37.94 3.41
CA ASP A 67 10.58 -37.39 2.06
C ASP A 67 9.47 -36.33 2.02
N GLN A 68 8.37 -36.57 2.74
CA GLN A 68 7.28 -35.61 2.89
C GLN A 68 7.71 -34.35 3.63
N PHE A 69 8.51 -34.51 4.69
CA PHE A 69 9.05 -33.36 5.43
C PHE A 69 9.93 -32.49 4.53
N VAL A 70 10.82 -33.10 3.74
CA VAL A 70 11.69 -32.36 2.81
C VAL A 70 10.85 -31.58 1.79
N ASN A 71 9.89 -32.24 1.13
CA ASN A 71 9.03 -31.60 0.13
C ASN A 71 8.18 -30.46 0.73
N PHE A 72 7.52 -30.70 1.87
CA PHE A 72 6.73 -29.65 2.52
C PHE A 72 7.57 -28.50 3.06
N ASN A 73 8.81 -28.77 3.49
CA ASN A 73 9.71 -27.72 3.93
C ASN A 73 10.16 -26.83 2.76
N GLU A 74 10.43 -27.41 1.58
CA GLU A 74 10.71 -26.66 0.36
C GLU A 74 9.52 -25.78 -0.06
N GLN A 75 8.31 -26.35 -0.08
CA GLN A 75 7.08 -25.61 -0.37
C GLN A 75 6.85 -24.47 0.62
N ARG A 76 7.05 -24.73 1.92
CA ARG A 76 6.96 -23.71 2.98
C ARG A 76 7.94 -22.57 2.72
N GLU A 77 9.18 -22.87 2.37
CA GLU A 77 10.18 -21.85 2.08
C GLU A 77 9.80 -21.00 0.86
N ALA A 78 9.30 -21.62 -0.20
CA ALA A 78 8.81 -20.93 -1.40
C ALA A 78 7.63 -19.99 -1.08
N LEU A 79 6.65 -20.45 -0.29
CA LEU A 79 5.52 -19.62 0.14
C LEU A 79 5.96 -18.46 1.02
N LEU A 80 6.96 -18.67 1.88
CA LEU A 80 7.49 -17.63 2.77
C LEU A 80 8.25 -16.56 1.97
N LYS A 81 8.98 -16.95 0.92
CA LYS A 81 9.57 -16.00 -0.05
C LYS A 81 8.50 -15.18 -0.76
N ARG A 82 7.46 -15.84 -1.29
CA ARG A 82 6.34 -15.15 -1.97
C ARG A 82 5.60 -14.19 -1.04
N LYS A 83 5.37 -14.58 0.22
CA LYS A 83 4.77 -13.68 1.23
C LYS A 83 5.63 -12.43 1.42
N LYS A 84 6.95 -12.58 1.59
CA LYS A 84 7.88 -11.45 1.74
C LYS A 84 7.86 -10.52 0.52
N GLU A 85 7.73 -11.05 -0.69
CA GLU A 85 7.61 -10.26 -1.92
C GLU A 85 6.31 -9.47 -1.96
N VAL A 86 5.18 -10.11 -1.62
CA VAL A 86 3.88 -9.43 -1.52
C VAL A 86 3.91 -8.34 -0.45
N ASP A 87 4.48 -8.60 0.72
CA ASP A 87 4.62 -7.61 1.80
C ASP A 87 5.51 -6.42 1.38
N LYS A 88 6.52 -6.65 0.53
CA LYS A 88 7.30 -5.57 -0.09
C LYS A 88 6.48 -4.81 -1.13
N GLY A 89 5.68 -5.51 -1.94
CA GLY A 89 4.78 -4.90 -2.91
C GLY A 89 3.77 -3.96 -2.26
N ILE A 90 3.11 -4.41 -1.18
CA ILE A 90 2.15 -3.61 -0.41
C ILE A 90 2.80 -2.33 0.12
N ARG A 91 4.02 -2.42 0.66
CA ARG A 91 4.77 -1.24 1.14
C ARG A 91 5.03 -0.24 0.02
N LYS A 92 5.55 -0.70 -1.12
CA LYS A 92 5.79 0.17 -2.28
C LYS A 92 4.53 0.83 -2.82
N VAL A 93 3.41 0.10 -2.86
CA VAL A 93 2.13 0.66 -3.31
C VAL A 93 1.65 1.74 -2.33
N LYS A 94 1.79 1.53 -1.02
CA LYS A 94 1.46 2.56 -0.03
C LYS A 94 2.35 3.80 -0.16
N GLU A 95 3.66 3.62 -0.26
CA GLU A 95 4.60 4.73 -0.50
C GLU A 95 4.27 5.50 -1.79
N LEU A 96 3.89 4.78 -2.85
CA LEU A 96 3.46 5.40 -4.11
C LEU A 96 2.17 6.21 -3.94
N ILE A 97 1.18 5.67 -3.22
CA ILE A 97 -0.08 6.38 -2.94
C ILE A 97 0.22 7.67 -2.18
N GLU A 98 1.04 7.62 -1.12
CA GLU A 98 1.42 8.79 -0.33
C GLU A 98 2.14 9.85 -1.18
N SER A 99 3.08 9.42 -2.03
CA SER A 99 3.76 10.32 -2.97
C SER A 99 2.81 10.95 -4.00
N LEU A 100 1.86 10.17 -4.54
CA LEU A 100 0.88 10.66 -5.51
C LEU A 100 -0.10 11.63 -4.87
N ASP A 101 -0.54 11.38 -3.63
CA ASP A 101 -1.41 12.29 -2.89
C ASP A 101 -0.71 13.62 -2.62
N CYS A 102 0.55 13.60 -2.18
CA CYS A 102 1.32 14.83 -1.99
C CYS A 102 1.52 15.62 -3.30
N GLN A 103 1.78 14.93 -4.41
CA GLN A 103 1.89 15.57 -5.73
C GLN A 103 0.55 16.15 -6.20
N LYS A 104 -0.56 15.45 -5.97
CA LYS A 104 -1.91 15.92 -6.29
C LYS A 104 -2.26 17.17 -5.49
N ASP A 105 -1.99 17.21 -4.19
CA ASP A 105 -2.21 18.42 -3.36
C ASP A 105 -1.37 19.60 -3.84
N GLY A 106 -0.11 19.34 -4.17
CA GLY A 106 0.77 20.35 -4.75
C GLY A 106 0.23 20.89 -6.08
N ALA A 107 -0.25 20.00 -6.95
CA ALA A 107 -0.83 20.37 -8.24
C ALA A 107 -2.12 21.18 -8.07
N ILE A 108 -3.06 20.74 -7.22
CA ILE A 108 -4.32 21.45 -6.93
C ILE A 108 -4.05 22.84 -6.37
N ASN A 109 -3.15 22.96 -5.39
CA ASN A 109 -2.84 24.28 -4.81
C ASN A 109 -2.18 25.21 -5.83
N ARG A 110 -1.29 24.69 -6.68
CA ARG A 110 -0.65 25.48 -7.75
C ARG A 110 -1.66 25.95 -8.79
N THR A 111 -2.51 25.06 -9.29
CA THR A 111 -3.53 25.41 -10.28
C THR A 111 -4.55 26.38 -9.69
N PHE A 112 -4.98 26.16 -8.44
CA PHE A 112 -5.90 27.06 -7.76
C PHE A 112 -5.31 28.46 -7.54
N CYS A 113 -4.08 28.56 -7.03
CA CYS A 113 -3.41 29.85 -6.88
C CYS A 113 -3.25 30.58 -8.21
N SER A 114 -2.92 29.85 -9.28
CA SER A 114 -2.80 30.41 -10.62
C SER A 114 -4.15 30.92 -11.13
N VAL A 115 -5.22 30.11 -11.03
CA VAL A 115 -6.57 30.52 -11.46
C VAL A 115 -7.10 31.67 -10.62
N SER A 116 -6.83 31.70 -9.31
CA SER A 116 -7.24 32.79 -8.42
C SER A 116 -6.55 34.12 -8.77
N ALA A 117 -5.27 34.09 -9.15
CA ALA A 117 -4.56 35.27 -9.63
C ALA A 117 -5.15 35.79 -10.95
N HIS A 118 -5.28 34.93 -11.95
CA HIS A 118 -5.86 35.33 -13.24
C HIS A 118 -7.32 35.78 -13.13
N PHE A 119 -8.08 35.18 -12.21
CA PHE A 119 -9.45 35.59 -11.91
C PHE A 119 -9.51 37.00 -11.34
N LYS A 120 -8.62 37.36 -10.42
CA LYS A 120 -8.50 38.73 -9.90
C LYS A 120 -8.21 39.73 -11.01
N ASP A 121 -7.32 39.38 -11.94
CA ASP A 121 -6.93 40.25 -13.05
C ASP A 121 -8.07 40.43 -14.08
N VAL A 122 -8.67 39.32 -14.53
CA VAL A 122 -9.81 39.32 -15.47
C VAL A 122 -11.01 40.04 -14.86
N PHE A 123 -11.32 39.80 -13.58
CA PHE A 123 -12.45 40.44 -12.93
C PHE A 123 -12.26 41.96 -12.83
N LYS A 124 -11.04 42.42 -12.57
CA LYS A 124 -10.70 43.85 -12.53
C LYS A 124 -10.78 44.51 -13.91
N GLU A 125 -10.47 43.77 -14.97
CA GLU A 125 -10.60 44.22 -16.35
C GLU A 125 -12.07 44.37 -16.77
N LEU A 126 -12.92 43.42 -16.36
CA LEU A 126 -14.36 43.44 -16.62
C LEU A 126 -15.12 44.44 -15.74
N VAL A 127 -14.71 44.60 -14.48
CA VAL A 127 -15.33 45.50 -13.48
C VAL A 127 -14.24 46.35 -12.81
N PRO A 128 -13.93 47.55 -13.34
CA PRO A 128 -12.84 48.40 -12.84
C PRO A 128 -12.96 48.82 -11.37
N SER A 129 -14.18 48.88 -10.87
CA SER A 129 -14.51 49.26 -9.48
C SER A 129 -14.71 48.06 -8.55
N GLY A 130 -14.49 46.84 -9.05
CA GLY A 130 -14.75 45.59 -8.33
C GLY A 130 -13.49 44.86 -7.88
N ALA A 131 -13.68 43.88 -6.99
CA ALA A 131 -12.67 42.89 -6.62
C ALA A 131 -13.34 41.52 -6.46
N GLY A 132 -12.69 40.46 -6.95
CA GLY A 132 -13.17 39.09 -6.85
C GLY A 132 -12.10 38.17 -6.30
N GLU A 133 -12.48 37.25 -5.43
CA GLU A 133 -11.58 36.26 -4.86
C GLU A 133 -12.23 34.87 -4.86
N LEU A 134 -11.43 33.87 -5.23
CA LEU A 134 -11.78 32.46 -5.12
C LEU A 134 -11.36 31.95 -3.74
N ILE A 135 -12.26 31.25 -3.07
CA ILE A 135 -12.05 30.63 -1.77
C ILE A 135 -12.16 29.12 -1.93
N MET A 136 -11.13 28.39 -1.53
CA MET A 136 -11.16 26.94 -1.52
C MET A 136 -11.91 26.47 -0.27
N LYS A 137 -13.02 25.75 -0.44
CA LYS A 137 -13.80 25.20 0.68
C LYS A 137 -13.41 23.75 0.94
N THR A 138 -13.22 23.46 2.21
CA THR A 138 -12.86 22.14 2.70
C THR A 138 -14.08 21.50 3.36
N SER A 139 -14.19 20.17 3.35
CA SER A 139 -15.32 19.42 3.94
C SER A 139 -15.47 19.58 5.45
N LEU A 140 -14.58 20.32 6.12
CA LEU A 140 -14.76 20.71 7.52
C LEU A 140 -15.47 22.05 7.69
N ASP A 141 -15.52 22.87 6.64
CA ASP A 141 -16.14 24.19 6.69
C ASP A 141 -17.67 24.08 6.53
N GLU A 142 -18.19 22.89 6.17
CA GLU A 142 -19.63 22.57 6.13
C GLU A 142 -20.17 22.08 7.48
N ASP A 143 -19.29 21.64 8.39
CA ASP A 143 -19.68 21.14 9.73
C ASP A 143 -19.71 22.25 10.80
N GLU A 144 -19.33 23.49 10.48
CA GLU A 144 -19.30 24.62 11.43
C GLU A 144 -20.70 25.11 11.87
N ASP A 145 -21.79 24.59 11.30
CA ASP A 145 -23.17 24.81 11.78
C ASP A 145 -23.57 23.85 12.93
N LEU A 146 -22.66 22.97 13.40
CA LEU A 146 -22.90 22.04 14.51
C LEU A 146 -21.90 22.29 15.66
N ASP A 147 -22.40 22.95 16.71
CA ASP A 147 -21.90 23.07 18.09
C ASP A 147 -20.37 23.17 18.29
N GLU A 148 -19.88 24.38 18.58
CA GLU A 148 -18.48 24.74 18.83
C GLU A 148 -17.80 24.03 20.03
N GLU A 149 -18.51 23.23 20.82
CA GLU A 149 -18.03 22.72 22.12
C GLU A 149 -17.32 21.36 22.10
N LEU A 150 -17.26 20.63 20.98
CA LEU A 150 -16.77 19.23 20.99
C LEU A 150 -15.74 18.87 19.91
N ASN A 151 -14.71 19.69 19.63
CA ASN A 151 -13.89 19.39 18.45
C ASN A 151 -12.38 19.66 18.51
N GLU A 152 -11.71 19.24 19.60
CA GLU A 152 -10.25 19.01 19.58
C GLU A 152 -9.83 17.98 18.51
N GLU A 153 -10.71 17.03 18.16
CA GLU A 153 -10.45 16.00 17.15
C GLU A 153 -10.51 16.57 15.71
N ILE A 154 -11.37 17.56 15.43
CA ILE A 154 -11.37 18.30 14.16
C ILE A 154 -10.12 19.17 13.99
N ILE A 155 -9.61 19.79 15.07
CA ILE A 155 -8.38 20.58 15.01
C ILE A 155 -7.17 19.69 14.66
N ARG A 156 -7.10 18.47 15.22
CA ARG A 156 -6.05 17.48 14.85
C ARG A 156 -6.20 16.99 13.41
N ARG A 157 -7.43 16.82 12.91
CA ARG A 157 -7.71 16.51 11.48
C ARG A 157 -7.52 17.70 10.53
N LYS A 158 -7.47 18.96 11.03
CA LYS A 158 -7.08 20.14 10.23
C LYS A 158 -5.59 20.13 9.89
N GLN A 159 -4.74 19.49 10.70
CA GLN A 159 -3.28 19.53 10.53
C GLN A 159 -2.73 18.57 9.46
N ASN A 160 -3.45 17.50 9.11
CA ASN A 160 -3.08 16.58 8.02
C ASN A 160 -4.18 16.55 6.95
N PRO A 161 -4.17 17.46 5.97
CA PRO A 161 -5.16 17.42 4.90
C PRO A 161 -4.75 16.29 3.94
N SER A 162 -5.39 15.12 4.06
CA SER A 162 -5.46 14.20 2.92
C SER A 162 -6.37 14.84 1.87
N VAL A 163 -5.99 14.68 0.60
CA VAL A 163 -6.60 15.33 -0.57
C VAL A 163 -8.12 15.12 -0.73
N SER A 164 -8.69 14.19 0.03
CA SER A 164 -10.12 13.85 0.08
C SER A 164 -11.00 14.93 0.74
N LYS A 165 -10.54 16.17 0.87
CA LYS A 165 -11.18 17.18 1.71
C LYS A 165 -11.64 18.43 0.96
N TYR A 166 -11.19 18.66 -0.27
CA TYR A 166 -11.69 19.79 -1.06
C TYR A 166 -13.06 19.43 -1.63
N CYS A 167 -14.12 20.11 -1.16
CA CYS A 167 -15.49 19.78 -1.54
C CYS A 167 -16.03 20.76 -2.59
N SER A 168 -15.74 22.06 -2.42
CA SER A 168 -16.26 23.10 -3.31
C SER A 168 -15.36 24.33 -3.40
N ILE A 169 -15.65 25.18 -4.39
CA ILE A 169 -15.00 26.48 -4.54
C ILE A 169 -16.06 27.54 -4.25
N GLY A 170 -15.80 28.38 -3.25
CA GLY A 170 -16.58 29.58 -2.97
C GLY A 170 -16.07 30.75 -3.82
N ILE A 171 -16.98 31.60 -4.29
CA ILE A 171 -16.62 32.84 -4.95
C ILE A 171 -17.16 34.00 -4.11
N LYS A 172 -16.26 34.90 -3.74
CA LYS A 172 -16.56 36.10 -2.97
C LYS A 172 -16.22 37.31 -3.82
N VAL A 173 -17.21 38.14 -4.12
CA VAL A 173 -17.04 39.27 -5.03
C VAL A 173 -17.61 40.55 -4.47
N ARG A 174 -17.06 41.65 -4.95
CA ARG A 174 -17.44 43.00 -4.63
C ARG A 174 -17.47 43.80 -5.92
N PHE A 175 -18.58 44.43 -6.25
CA PHE A 175 -18.76 45.18 -7.51
C PHE A 175 -18.45 46.69 -7.39
N SER A 176 -18.30 47.19 -6.16
CA SER A 176 -18.07 48.60 -5.86
C SER A 176 -16.86 48.79 -4.95
N ASN A 177 -16.17 49.92 -5.09
CA ASN A 177 -15.00 50.23 -4.24
C ASN A 177 -15.35 50.50 -2.77
N VAL A 178 -16.61 50.75 -2.47
CA VAL A 178 -17.15 50.93 -1.13
C VAL A 178 -18.38 50.02 -1.06
N GLY A 179 -18.27 48.92 -0.33
CA GLY A 179 -19.35 47.93 -0.26
C GLY A 179 -18.92 46.63 0.40
N GLU A 180 -19.91 45.87 0.84
CA GLU A 180 -19.73 44.55 1.44
C GLU A 180 -19.38 43.50 0.39
N ASN A 181 -18.78 42.41 0.85
CA ASN A 181 -18.51 41.28 -0.02
C ASN A 181 -19.77 40.44 -0.17
N HIS A 182 -20.19 40.21 -1.40
CA HIS A 182 -21.34 39.37 -1.70
C HIS A 182 -20.90 37.95 -2.04
N MET A 183 -21.65 36.98 -1.53
CA MET A 183 -21.56 35.59 -1.98
C MET A 183 -22.37 35.40 -3.26
N MET A 184 -22.02 34.38 -4.06
CA MET A 184 -22.68 34.06 -5.33
C MET A 184 -24.22 33.99 -5.24
N SER A 185 -24.78 33.47 -4.13
CA SER A 185 -26.23 33.35 -3.93
C SER A 185 -26.96 34.70 -3.96
N GLN A 186 -26.31 35.76 -3.49
CA GLN A 186 -26.85 37.11 -3.32
C GLN A 186 -26.78 37.98 -4.59
N LEU A 187 -26.21 37.46 -5.70
CA LEU A 187 -25.98 38.22 -6.92
C LEU A 187 -27.18 38.19 -7.90
N SER A 188 -27.34 39.26 -8.67
CA SER A 188 -28.29 39.35 -9.78
C SER A 188 -27.93 38.38 -10.92
N GLY A 189 -28.91 37.96 -11.74
CA GLY A 189 -28.69 37.03 -12.86
C GLY A 189 -27.59 37.48 -13.83
N GLY A 190 -27.57 38.76 -14.22
CA GLY A 190 -26.52 39.29 -15.11
C GLY A 190 -25.13 39.34 -14.45
N GLN A 191 -25.07 39.58 -13.13
CA GLN A 191 -23.82 39.54 -12.37
C GLN A 191 -23.28 38.12 -12.24
N LYS A 192 -24.16 37.12 -12.09
CA LYS A 192 -23.80 35.70 -12.08
C LYS A 192 -23.22 35.28 -13.44
N SER A 193 -23.82 35.72 -14.54
CA SER A 193 -23.30 35.47 -15.89
C SER A 193 -21.92 36.11 -16.11
N LEU A 194 -21.74 37.37 -15.69
CA LEU A 194 -20.45 38.04 -15.77
C LEU A 194 -19.37 37.32 -14.95
N LEU A 195 -19.72 36.86 -13.75
CA LEU A 195 -18.81 36.09 -12.89
C LEU A 195 -18.40 34.77 -13.52
N ALA A 196 -19.35 34.05 -14.12
CA ALA A 196 -19.09 32.80 -14.82
C ALA A 196 -18.13 33.02 -16.01
N MET A 197 -18.34 34.09 -16.78
CA MET A 197 -17.43 34.46 -17.86
C MET A 197 -16.02 34.82 -17.37
N ALA A 198 -15.92 35.60 -16.30
CA ALA A 198 -14.64 35.94 -15.69
C ALA A 198 -13.87 34.68 -15.24
N LEU A 199 -14.58 33.69 -14.70
CA LEU A 199 -13.99 32.41 -14.31
C LEU A 199 -13.52 31.60 -15.52
N ILE A 200 -14.31 31.52 -16.59
CA ILE A 200 -13.92 30.80 -17.81
C ILE A 200 -12.67 31.42 -18.43
N PHE A 201 -12.61 32.76 -18.55
CA PHE A 201 -11.44 33.46 -19.07
C PHE A 201 -10.21 33.32 -18.15
N ALA A 202 -10.40 33.29 -16.83
CA ALA A 202 -9.30 33.02 -15.89
C ALA A 202 -8.71 31.61 -16.09
N ILE A 203 -9.57 30.61 -16.30
CA ILE A 203 -9.15 29.24 -16.60
C ILE A 203 -8.42 29.19 -17.96
N GLN A 204 -8.94 29.87 -18.98
CA GLN A 204 -8.31 29.95 -20.29
C GLN A 204 -6.92 30.60 -20.25
N ARG A 205 -6.71 31.63 -19.41
CA ARG A 205 -5.39 32.24 -19.22
C ARG A 205 -4.40 31.31 -18.51
N CYS A 206 -4.89 30.44 -17.63
CA CYS A 206 -4.07 29.41 -16.96
C CYS A 206 -3.73 28.22 -17.86
N ASP A 207 -4.71 27.70 -18.59
CA ASP A 207 -4.59 26.51 -19.43
C ASP A 207 -5.41 26.69 -20.73
N PRO A 208 -4.79 27.19 -21.81
CA PRO A 208 -5.50 27.54 -23.03
C PRO A 208 -5.88 26.29 -23.82
N ALA A 209 -7.19 26.11 -24.04
CA ALA A 209 -7.74 25.08 -24.91
C ALA A 209 -7.71 25.50 -26.38
N PRO A 210 -7.69 24.55 -27.34
CA PRO A 210 -7.56 24.84 -28.76
C PRO A 210 -8.75 25.58 -29.38
N PHE A 211 -9.95 25.46 -28.81
CA PHE A 211 -11.12 26.24 -29.24
C PHE A 211 -12.14 26.38 -28.11
N TYR A 212 -12.89 27.48 -28.13
CA TYR A 212 -14.01 27.76 -27.23
C TYR A 212 -15.21 28.16 -28.06
N LEU A 213 -16.38 27.56 -27.78
CA LEU A 213 -17.64 27.93 -28.39
C LEU A 213 -18.54 28.50 -27.30
N PHE A 214 -18.99 29.73 -27.50
CA PHE A 214 -19.85 30.44 -26.59
C PHE A 214 -21.21 30.67 -27.25
N ASP A 215 -22.25 30.09 -26.67
CA ASP A 215 -23.62 30.25 -27.14
C ASP A 215 -24.36 31.25 -26.24
N GLU A 216 -24.95 32.28 -26.85
CA GLU A 216 -25.79 33.32 -26.21
C GLU A 216 -25.21 33.98 -24.93
N LEU A 217 -23.88 34.03 -24.76
CA LEU A 217 -23.27 34.54 -23.52
C LEU A 217 -23.57 36.02 -23.21
N ASP A 218 -23.91 36.81 -24.22
CA ASP A 218 -24.09 38.26 -24.11
C ASP A 218 -25.56 38.69 -23.94
N GLN A 219 -26.51 37.74 -23.95
CA GLN A 219 -27.94 38.00 -23.80
C GLN A 219 -28.30 38.47 -22.38
N ALA A 220 -27.59 37.96 -21.37
CA ALA A 220 -27.79 38.30 -19.95
C ALA A 220 -26.93 39.49 -19.47
N LEU A 221 -26.07 40.05 -20.33
CA LEU A 221 -25.15 41.13 -19.99
C LEU A 221 -25.70 42.49 -20.40
N ASP A 222 -25.45 43.50 -19.56
CA ASP A 222 -25.69 44.90 -19.91
C ASP A 222 -24.69 45.38 -20.97
N SER A 223 -25.09 46.39 -21.74
CA SER A 223 -24.36 47.03 -22.83
C SER A 223 -22.93 47.46 -22.46
N THR A 224 -22.71 47.86 -21.21
CA THR A 224 -21.38 48.23 -20.68
C THR A 224 -20.47 47.02 -20.53
N TYR A 225 -20.97 45.93 -19.94
CA TYR A 225 -20.19 44.70 -19.75
C TYR A 225 -19.95 43.95 -21.07
N ARG A 226 -20.89 44.03 -22.01
CA ARG A 226 -20.72 43.46 -23.36
C ARG A 226 -19.50 44.08 -24.06
N LYS A 227 -19.33 45.40 -23.97
CA LYS A 227 -18.16 46.10 -24.54
C LYS A 227 -16.85 45.69 -23.86
N ALA A 228 -16.87 45.50 -22.54
CA ALA A 228 -15.68 45.06 -21.80
C ALA A 228 -15.26 43.65 -22.21
N VAL A 229 -16.22 42.73 -22.37
CA VAL A 229 -15.96 41.36 -22.85
C VAL A 229 -15.40 41.33 -24.27
N THR A 230 -15.87 42.20 -25.17
CA THR A 230 -15.32 42.28 -26.54
C THR A 230 -13.88 42.81 -26.58
N GLY A 231 -13.43 43.50 -25.52
CA GLY A 231 -12.09 44.06 -25.43
C GLY A 231 -11.03 43.12 -24.83
N LEU A 232 -11.45 41.94 -24.33
CA LEU A 232 -10.58 40.96 -23.64
C LEU A 232 -9.90 39.96 -24.58
#